data_AF-A0A6P1C196-F1
#
_entry.id   AF-A0A6P1C196-F1
#
_cell.length_a   1.000
_cell.length_b   1.000
_cell.length_c   1.000
_cell.angle_alpha   90.00
_cell.angle_beta   90.00
_cell.angle_gamma   90.00
#
_symmetry.space_group_name_H-M   'P 1'
#
loop_
_entity.id
_entity.type
_entity.pdbx_description
1 polymer ?
#
loop_
_entity_poly.entity_id
_entity_poly.type
_entity_poly.pdbx_seq_one_letter_code
_entity_poly.pdbx_strand_id
1 'polypeptide(L)'
;ALIAMAGFVLIGLGVSNVVPVLCRRAGKQRVMPVGVAIAVITTAGYAGILVGPASIGLVAHMVGLPLAFAMLGVLMCIATLSA
;
A
#
# COMPACT_ATOMS: atom_id res chain seq x y z
N ALA A 1 18.23 1.28 15.83
CA ALA A 1 17.25 0.19 16.03
C ALA A 1 15.90 0.71 16.53
N LEU A 2 15.85 1.39 17.68
CA LEU A 2 14.58 1.88 18.27
C LEU A 2 13.79 2.82 17.35
N ILE A 3 14.47 3.74 16.67
CA ILE A 3 13.85 4.68 15.70
C ILE A 3 13.22 3.92 14.51
N ALA A 4 13.91 2.90 13.99
CA ALA A 4 13.39 2.08 12.90
C ALA A 4 12.18 1.23 13.34
N MET A 5 12.23 0.67 14.55
CA MET A 5 11.11 -0.06 15.15
C MET A 5 9.88 0.83 15.34
N ALA A 6 10.06 2.04 15.87
CA ALA A 6 9.00 3.03 16.00
C ALA A 6 8.40 3.42 14.63
N GLY A 7 9.25 3.57 13.62
CA GLY A 7 8.83 3.81 12.24
C GLY A 7 7.99 2.65 11.67
N PHE A 8 8.41 1.41 11.86
CA PHE A 8 7.64 0.23 11.44
C PHE A 8 6.28 0.13 12.16
N VAL A 9 6.22 0.48 13.44
CA VAL A 9 4.96 0.53 14.19
C VAL A 9 4.01 1.60 13.62
N LEU A 10 4.53 2.79 13.31
CA LEU A 10 3.76 3.86 12.67
C LEU A 10 3.23 3.45 11.29
N ILE A 11 4.06 2.78 10.49
CA ILE A 11 3.64 2.24 9.18
C ILE A 11 2.53 1.21 9.36
N GLY A 12 2.69 0.26 10.29
CA GLY A 12 1.67 -0.75 10.58
C GLY A 12 0.33 -0.15 11.03
N LEU A 13 0.38 0.83 11.93
CA LEU A 13 -0.80 1.58 12.37
C LEU A 13 -1.48 2.29 11.19
N GLY A 14 -0.71 2.97 10.33
CA GLY A 14 -1.25 3.66 9.16
C GLY A 14 -1.92 2.72 8.15
N VAL A 15 -1.26 1.60 7.82
CA VAL A 15 -1.74 0.66 6.79
C VAL A 15 -2.91 -0.21 7.28
N SER A 16 -3.07 -0.40 8.59
CA SER A 16 -4.10 -1.27 9.17
C SER A 16 -5.55 -0.94 8.74
N ASN A 17 -5.84 0.33 8.42
CA ASN A 17 -7.18 0.76 8.03
C ASN A 17 -7.50 0.58 6.53
N VAL A 18 -6.49 0.30 5.69
CA VAL A 18 -6.62 0.38 4.23
C VAL A 18 -7.60 -0.67 3.70
N VAL A 19 -7.48 -1.92 4.14
CA VAL A 19 -8.35 -3.04 3.73
C VAL A 19 -9.82 -2.80 4.11
N PRO A 20 -10.18 -2.50 5.38
CA PRO A 20 -11.57 -2.26 5.74
C PRO A 20 -12.16 -1.01 5.07
N VAL A 21 -11.36 0.04 4.81
CA VAL A 21 -11.81 1.21 4.03
C VAL A 21 -12.14 0.82 2.58
N LEU A 22 -11.29 0.02 1.93
CA LEU A 22 -11.55 -0.47 0.58
C LEU A 22 -12.79 -1.35 0.52
N CYS A 23 -12.96 -2.30 1.44
CA CYS A 23 -14.18 -3.12 1.52
C CYS A 23 -15.44 -2.27 1.77
N ARG A 24 -15.35 -1.23 2.62
CA ARG A 24 -16.46 -0.29 2.86
C ARG A 24 -16.84 0.49 1.60
N ARG A 25 -15.85 0.92 0.80
CA ARG A 25 -16.09 1.60 -0.50
C ARG A 25 -16.67 0.65 -1.53
N ALA A 26 -16.13 -0.57 -1.62
CA ALA A 26 -16.63 -1.61 -2.52
C ALA A 26 -18.09 -1.98 -2.25
N GLY A 27 -18.48 -2.07 -0.97
CA GLY A 27 -19.87 -2.36 -0.58
C GLY A 27 -20.85 -1.20 -0.83
N LYS A 28 -20.36 0.05 -0.83
CA LYS A 28 -21.17 1.25 -1.11
C LYS A 28 -21.27 1.55 -2.61
N GLN A 29 -20.34 1.06 -3.42
CA GLN A 29 -20.38 1.27 -4.87
C GLN A 29 -21.50 0.45 -5.52
N ARG A 30 -22.19 1.06 -6.48
CA ARG A 30 -23.30 0.43 -7.22
C ARG A 30 -22.97 0.07 -8.67
N VAL A 31 -21.78 0.44 -9.15
CA VAL A 31 -21.33 0.21 -10.53
C VAL A 31 -20.98 -1.27 -10.77
N MET A 32 -20.51 -1.97 -9.74
CA MET A 32 -20.02 -3.34 -9.83
C MET A 32 -20.56 -4.21 -8.67
N PRO A 33 -20.92 -5.49 -8.91
CA PRO A 33 -21.37 -6.38 -7.85
C PRO A 33 -20.29 -6.55 -6.77
N VAL A 34 -20.71 -6.48 -5.50
CA VAL A 34 -19.81 -6.47 -4.33
C VAL A 34 -18.84 -7.66 -4.32
N GLY A 35 -19.31 -8.85 -4.70
CA GLY A 35 -18.46 -10.05 -4.79
C GLY A 35 -17.31 -9.92 -5.78
N VAL A 36 -17.56 -9.33 -6.95
CA VAL A 36 -16.51 -9.12 -7.97
C VAL A 36 -15.59 -7.96 -7.57
N ALA A 37 -16.14 -6.91 -6.94
CA ALA A 37 -15.33 -5.79 -6.45
C ALA A 37 -14.31 -6.24 -5.39
N ILE A 38 -14.72 -7.08 -4.43
CA ILE A 38 -13.82 -7.64 -3.42
C ILE A 38 -12.79 -8.58 -4.04
N ALA A 39 -13.18 -9.39 -5.03
CA ALA A 39 -12.26 -10.25 -5.77
C ALA A 39 -11.16 -9.42 -6.45
N VAL A 40 -11.52 -8.37 -7.18
CA VAL A 40 -10.55 -7.47 -7.83
C VAL A 40 -9.63 -6.79 -6.83
N ILE A 41 -10.16 -6.30 -5.70
CA ILE A 41 -9.34 -5.70 -4.63
C ILE A 41 -8.32 -6.71 -4.09
N THR A 42 -8.75 -7.95 -3.86
CA THR A 42 -7.89 -9.02 -3.34
C THR A 42 -6.83 -9.44 -4.36
N THR A 43 -7.21 -9.59 -5.63
CA THR A 43 -6.28 -9.89 -6.73
C THR A 43 -5.25 -8.77 -6.89
N ALA A 44 -5.67 -7.51 -6.84
CA ALA A 44 -4.78 -6.36 -6.87
C ALA A 44 -3.84 -6.34 -5.64
N GLY A 45 -4.35 -6.71 -4.46
CA GLY A 45 -3.56 -6.86 -3.24
C GLY A 45 -2.45 -7.91 -3.39
N TYR A 46 -2.76 -9.11 -3.87
CA TYR A 46 -1.77 -10.15 -4.13
C TYR A 46 -0.76 -9.75 -5.22
N ALA A 47 -1.22 -9.10 -6.29
CA ALA A 47 -0.32 -8.57 -7.31
C ALA A 47 0.64 -7.53 -6.71
N GLY A 48 0.15 -6.65 -5.84
CA GLY A 48 0.96 -5.68 -5.12
C GLY A 48 2.02 -6.31 -4.21
N ILE A 49 1.70 -7.42 -3.53
CA ILE A 49 2.67 -8.16 -2.70
C ILE A 49 3.84 -8.68 -3.54
N LEU A 50 3.60 -9.09 -4.79
CA LEU A 50 4.63 -9.59 -5.70
C LEU A 50 5.42 -8.44 -6.37
N VAL A 51 4.71 -7.42 -6.87
CA VAL A 51 5.30 -6.29 -7.61
C VAL A 51 6.03 -5.32 -6.69
N GLY A 52 5.61 -5.20 -5.42
CA GLY A 52 6.20 -4.30 -4.44
C GLY A 52 7.70 -4.51 -4.24
N PRO A 53 8.17 -5.68 -3.77
CA PRO A 53 9.60 -5.92 -3.56
C PRO A 53 10.44 -5.79 -4.83
N ALA A 54 9.91 -6.24 -5.96
CA ALA A 54 10.60 -6.18 -7.26
C ALA A 54 10.80 -4.73 -7.72
N SER A 55 9.75 -3.90 -7.65
CA SER A 55 9.82 -2.48 -8.01
C SER A 55 10.75 -1.70 -7.08
N ILE A 56 10.69 -1.94 -5.77
CA ILE A 56 11.57 -1.31 -4.79
C ILE A 56 13.03 -1.69 -5.05
N GLY A 57 13.30 -2.97 -5.33
CA GLY A 57 14.65 -3.45 -5.65
C GLY A 57 15.23 -2.81 -6.92
N LEU A 58 14.41 -2.64 -7.95
CA LEU A 58 14.83 -2.03 -9.22
C LEU A 58 15.15 -0.53 -9.04
N VAL A 59 14.32 0.20 -8.27
CA VAL A 59 14.58 1.60 -7.91
C VAL A 59 15.80 1.73 -6.99
N ALA A 60 15.96 0.82 -6.03
CA ALA A 60 17.11 0.80 -5.12
C ALA A 60 18.43 0.53 -5.86
N HIS A 61 18.41 -0.23 -6.96
CA HIS A 61 19.61 -0.47 -7.76
C HIS A 61 20.09 0.78 -8.49
N MET A 62 19.17 1.65 -8.93
CA MET A 62 19.48 2.89 -9.65
C MET A 62 19.87 4.05 -8.72
N VAL A 63 19.19 4.18 -7.56
CA VAL A 63 19.27 5.40 -6.74
C VAL A 63 19.66 5.14 -5.27
N GLY A 64 19.85 3.88 -4.89
CA GLY A 64 20.20 3.47 -3.53
C GLY A 64 19.00 3.25 -2.61
N LEU A 65 19.20 2.38 -1.61
CA LEU A 65 18.18 1.95 -0.66
C LEU A 65 17.50 3.10 0.13
N PRO A 66 18.23 4.13 0.62
CA PRO A 66 17.63 5.21 1.40
C PRO A 66 16.66 6.05 0.57
N LEU A 67 17.03 6.36 -0.68
CA LEU A 67 16.20 7.18 -1.56
C LEU A 67 14.98 6.39 -2.06
N ALA A 68 15.13 5.08 -2.30
CA ALA A 68 14.02 4.20 -2.64
C ALA A 68 12.95 4.18 -1.53
N PHE A 69 13.36 4.05 -0.26
CA PHE A 69 12.42 4.14 0.88
C PHE A 69 11.83 5.54 1.06
N ALA A 70 12.60 6.60 0.81
CA ALA A 70 12.08 7.97 0.86
C ALA A 70 10.99 8.22 -0.21
N MET A 71 11.20 7.76 -1.45
CA MET A 71 10.18 7.82 -2.50
C MET A 71 8.91 7.04 -2.11
N LEU A 72 9.09 5.87 -1.50
CA LEU A 72 7.98 5.04 -1.03
C LEU A 72 7.16 5.77 0.05
N GLY A 73 7.83 6.48 0.96
CA GLY A 73 7.19 7.35 1.95
C GLY A 73 6.37 8.47 1.30
N VAL A 74 6.91 9.15 0.28
CA VAL A 74 6.18 10.19 -0.47
C VAL A 74 4.96 9.59 -1.18
N LEU A 75 5.10 8.43 -1.81
CA LEU A 75 4.00 7.74 -2.49
C LEU A 75 2.87 7.37 -1.50
N MET A 76 3.23 6.94 -0.29
CA MET A 76 2.27 6.68 0.79
C MET A 76 1.55 7.95 1.26
N CYS A 77 2.25 9.09 1.38
CA CYS A 77 1.61 10.37 1.69
C CYS A 77 0.60 10.80 0.62
N ILE A 78 0.89 10.57 -0.66
CA ILE A 78 -0.05 10.86 -1.75
C ILE A 78 -1.27 9.93 -1.67
N ALA A 79 -1.03 8.65 -1.41
CA ALA A 79 -2.09 7.65 -1.30
C ALA A 79 -3.07 7.97 -0.14
N THR A 80 -2.57 8.41 1.01
CA THR A 80 -3.43 8.84 2.13
C THR A 80 -4.18 10.13 1.84
N LEU A 81 -3.60 11.06 1.07
CA LEU A 81 -4.28 12.30 0.67
C LEU A 81 -5.40 12.05 -0.35
N SER A 82 -5.24 11.04 -1.21
CA SER A 82 -6.24 10.64 -2.20
C SER A 82 -7.36 9.75 -1.63
N ALA A 83 -7.15 9.18 -0.44
CA ALA A 83 -8.11 8.29 0.21
C ALA A 83 -9.25 9.11 0.83
#